data_AF-A0A412B144-F1
#
_entry.id   AF-A0A412B144-F1
#
_cell.length_a   1.000
_cell.length_b   1.000
_cell.length_c   1.000
_cell.angle_alpha   90.00
_cell.angle_beta   90.00
_cell.angle_gamma   90.00
#
_symmetry.space_group_name_H-M   'P 1'
#
loop_
_entity.id
_entity.type
_entity.pdbx_description
1 polymer ?
#
loop_
_entity_poly.entity_id
_entity_poly.type
_entity_poly.pdbx_seq_one_letter_code
_entity_poly.pdbx_strand_id
1 'polypeptide(L)'
;MYSRLRQYHLIGAIGGFLTVLSAIIGIAIFSSYYITPESLIIVGILGIAGDGLIASYFGGVFSVSRDSLIKTGSLIAGIGLGWNILIAILQLAGVYFFVLALLGVLVTIAGEVIVFVKLITLFQRDSLIVVFCIFVLLGLLLSLFWTWASIISGAGLGGLLIYFYAHNITY
;
A
#
# COMPACT_ATOMS: atom_id res chain seq x y z
N MET A 1 -1.38 4.42 -24.22
CA MET A 1 -1.21 3.39 -23.17
C MET A 1 -0.09 3.74 -22.19
N TYR A 2 1.12 4.10 -22.65
CA TYR A 2 2.25 4.50 -21.80
C TYR A 2 1.97 5.65 -20.81
N SER A 3 1.22 6.68 -21.21
CA SER A 3 0.93 7.83 -20.34
C SER A 3 0.05 7.50 -19.14
N ARG A 4 -0.88 6.54 -19.28
CA ARG A 4 -1.80 6.15 -18.22
C ARG A 4 -1.11 5.32 -17.13
N LEU A 5 -0.27 4.35 -17.50
CA LEU A 5 0.47 3.54 -16.52
C LEU A 5 1.42 4.39 -15.67
N ARG A 6 2.07 5.37 -16.32
CA ARG A 6 2.95 6.33 -15.63
C ARG A 6 2.20 7.22 -14.64
N GLN A 7 0.95 7.60 -14.95
CA GLN A 7 0.09 8.30 -13.99
C GLN A 7 -0.24 7.41 -12.79
N TYR A 8 -0.56 6.13 -13.01
CA TYR A 8 -0.81 5.19 -11.92
C TYR A 8 0.41 4.95 -11.03
N HIS A 9 1.63 4.90 -11.60
CA HIS A 9 2.87 4.82 -10.81
C HIS A 9 3.04 6.04 -9.91
N LEU A 10 2.82 7.25 -10.43
CA LEU A 10 2.91 8.46 -9.63
C LEU A 10 1.85 8.49 -8.51
N ILE A 11 0.61 8.13 -8.83
CA ILE A 11 -0.50 8.09 -7.88
C ILE A 11 -0.22 7.07 -6.76
N GLY A 12 0.20 5.85 -7.13
CA GLY A 12 0.56 4.82 -6.16
C GLY A 12 1.77 5.23 -5.31
N ALA A 13 2.75 5.93 -5.89
CA ALA A 13 3.89 6.44 -5.14
C ALA A 13 3.45 7.44 -4.06
N ILE A 14 2.60 8.40 -4.41
CA ILE A 14 2.03 9.36 -3.46
C ILE A 14 1.27 8.62 -2.35
N GLY A 15 0.51 7.58 -2.71
CA GLY A 15 -0.15 6.70 -1.73
C GLY A 15 0.84 6.04 -0.76
N GLY A 16 1.95 5.49 -1.27
CA GLY A 16 3.03 4.92 -0.44
C GLY A 16 3.71 5.93 0.49
N PHE A 17 3.86 7.19 0.08
CA PHE A 17 4.38 8.23 0.99
C PHE A 17 3.36 8.68 2.02
N LEU A 18 2.07 8.69 1.67
CA LEU A 18 0.99 8.99 2.62
C LEU A 18 0.87 7.92 3.70
N THR A 19 1.09 6.64 3.38
CA THR A 19 1.12 5.58 4.40
C THR A 19 2.30 5.76 5.35
N VAL A 20 3.49 6.12 4.84
CA VAL A 20 4.64 6.49 5.68
C VAL A 20 4.32 7.67 6.59
N LEU A 21 3.76 8.74 6.04
CA LEU A 21 3.41 9.94 6.79
C LEU A 21 2.37 9.64 7.89
N SER A 22 1.33 8.88 7.55
CA SER A 22 0.30 8.43 8.49
C SER A 22 0.89 7.62 9.63
N ALA A 23 1.81 6.69 9.33
CA ALA A 23 2.49 5.88 10.34
C ALA A 23 3.37 6.73 11.27
N ILE A 24 4.14 7.70 10.74
CA ILE A 24 4.97 8.61 11.55
C ILE A 24 4.10 9.44 12.49
N ILE A 25 3.02 10.03 11.98
CA ILE A 25 2.10 10.83 12.78
C ILE A 25 1.43 9.95 13.84
N GLY A 26 1.03 8.73 13.47
CA GLY A 26 0.48 7.74 14.40
C GLY A 26 1.43 7.45 15.56
N ILE A 27 2.70 7.15 15.28
CA ILE A 27 3.72 6.92 16.31
C ILE A 27 3.86 8.14 17.22
N ALA A 28 3.94 9.34 16.63
CA ALA A 28 4.06 10.58 17.39
C ALA A 28 2.88 10.76 18.37
N ILE A 29 1.65 10.51 17.92
CA ILE A 29 0.44 10.58 18.75
C ILE A 29 0.46 9.53 19.86
N PHE A 30 0.73 8.26 19.55
CA PHE A 30 0.76 7.17 20.54
C PHE A 30 1.90 7.30 21.55
N SER A 31 2.97 8.02 21.20
CA SER A 31 4.07 8.35 22.11
C SER A 31 3.81 9.59 22.98
N SER A 32 2.78 10.37 22.65
CA SER A 32 2.46 11.62 23.35
C SER A 32 1.48 11.38 24.51
N TYR A 33 1.60 12.18 25.58
CA TYR A 33 0.73 12.10 26.76
C TYR A 33 -0.71 12.62 26.52
N TYR A 34 -0.97 13.24 25.36
CA TYR A 34 -2.25 13.87 25.03
C TYR A 34 -2.82 13.28 23.73
N ILE A 35 -3.37 12.07 23.82
CA ILE A 35 -4.17 11.48 22.74
C ILE A 35 -5.52 12.18 22.75
N THR A 36 -5.78 13.04 21.76
CA THR A 36 -7.10 13.63 21.55
C THR A 36 -7.85 12.91 20.42
N PRO A 37 -9.19 12.81 20.47
CA PRO A 37 -9.97 12.15 19.43
C PRO A 37 -9.74 12.73 18.03
N GLU A 38 -9.49 14.04 17.93
CA GLU A 38 -9.26 14.73 16.67
C GLU A 38 -7.96 14.28 16.01
N SER A 39 -6.92 14.02 16.81
CA SER A 39 -5.63 13.53 16.30
C SER A 39 -5.75 12.14 15.68
N LEU A 40 -6.59 11.26 16.26
CA LEU A 40 -6.86 9.93 15.74
C LEU A 40 -7.69 9.98 14.44
N ILE A 41 -8.65 10.91 14.34
CA ILE A 41 -9.45 11.12 13.13
C ILE A 41 -8.56 11.58 11.96
N ILE A 42 -7.63 12.50 12.21
CA ILE A 42 -6.70 12.99 11.17
C ILE A 42 -5.84 11.85 10.62
N VAL A 43 -5.27 11.00 11.49
CA VAL A 43 -4.50 9.82 11.06
C VAL A 43 -5.38 8.84 10.28
N GLY A 44 -6.62 8.61 10.73
CA GLY A 44 -7.58 7.75 10.03
C GLY A 44 -7.89 8.23 8.61
N ILE A 45 -8.13 9.53 8.43
CA ILE A 45 -8.38 10.14 7.11
C ILE A 45 -7.15 10.01 6.22
N LEU A 46 -5.96 10.23 6.77
CA LEU A 46 -4.70 10.13 6.03
C LEU A 46 -4.43 8.69 5.57
N GLY A 47 -4.73 7.70 6.42
CA GLY A 47 -4.68 6.28 6.09
C GLY A 47 -5.65 5.92 4.96
N ILE A 48 -6.91 6.34 5.05
CA ILE A 48 -7.92 6.14 3.99
C ILE A 48 -7.47 6.75 2.66
N ALA A 49 -6.91 7.97 2.70
CA ALA A 49 -6.41 8.63 1.50
C ALA A 49 -5.22 7.85 0.90
N GLY A 50 -4.26 7.41 1.72
CA GLY A 50 -3.13 6.59 1.29
C GLY A 50 -3.59 5.28 0.63
N ASP A 51 -4.42 4.51 1.32
CA ASP A 51 -4.95 3.24 0.84
C ASP A 51 -5.79 3.42 -0.43
N GLY A 52 -6.55 4.51 -0.54
CA GLY A 52 -7.33 4.85 -1.74
C GLY A 52 -6.45 5.10 -2.96
N LEU A 53 -5.33 5.81 -2.80
CA LEU A 53 -4.39 6.05 -3.89
C LEU A 53 -3.66 4.76 -4.30
N ILE A 54 -3.24 3.93 -3.33
CA ILE A 54 -2.62 2.63 -3.62
C ILE A 54 -3.63 1.69 -4.31
N ALA A 55 -4.90 1.69 -3.88
CA ALA A 55 -5.96 0.91 -4.52
C ALA A 55 -6.18 1.35 -5.97
N SER A 56 -6.12 2.65 -6.26
CA SER A 56 -6.23 3.17 -7.63
C SER A 56 -5.06 2.74 -8.51
N TYR A 57 -3.85 2.62 -7.95
CA TYR A 57 -2.70 2.05 -8.65
C TYR A 57 -2.93 0.57 -8.96
N PHE A 58 -3.29 -0.26 -7.99
CA PHE A 58 -3.54 -1.68 -8.24
C PHE A 58 -4.72 -1.92 -9.19
N GLY A 59 -5.78 -1.11 -9.11
CA GLY A 59 -6.87 -1.14 -10.09
C GLY A 59 -6.41 -0.76 -11.50
N GLY A 60 -5.52 0.22 -11.61
CA GLY A 60 -4.88 0.60 -12.88
C GLY A 60 -3.99 -0.52 -13.45
N VAL A 61 -3.19 -1.15 -12.59
CA VAL A 61 -2.35 -2.30 -12.96
C VAL A 61 -3.21 -3.48 -13.40
N PHE A 62 -4.29 -3.81 -12.69
CA PHE A 62 -5.24 -4.84 -13.11
C PHE A 62 -5.80 -4.59 -14.52
N SER A 63 -6.15 -3.34 -14.82
CA SER A 63 -6.72 -2.97 -16.12
C SER A 63 -5.72 -3.06 -17.27
N VAL A 64 -4.44 -2.74 -17.04
CA VAL A 64 -3.44 -2.55 -18.11
C VAL A 64 -2.45 -3.70 -18.25
N SER A 65 -2.16 -4.42 -17.16
CA SER A 65 -1.17 -5.51 -17.13
C SER A 65 -1.54 -6.64 -18.08
N ARG A 66 -0.53 -7.16 -18.80
CA ARG A 66 -0.67 -8.31 -19.71
C ARG A 66 -0.40 -9.63 -19.02
N ASP A 67 0.35 -9.61 -17.92
CA ASP A 67 0.67 -10.79 -17.12
C ASP A 67 -0.51 -11.18 -16.22
N SER A 68 -0.98 -12.43 -16.35
CA SER A 68 -2.14 -12.93 -15.61
C SER A 68 -1.91 -12.99 -14.09
N LEU A 69 -0.67 -13.18 -13.64
CA LEU A 69 -0.35 -13.21 -12.21
C LEU A 69 -0.34 -11.80 -11.61
N ILE A 70 0.25 -10.83 -12.31
CA ILE A 70 0.24 -9.42 -11.88
C ILE A 70 -1.21 -8.89 -11.86
N LYS A 71 -1.99 -9.24 -12.88
CA LYS A 71 -3.41 -8.91 -12.94
C LYS A 71 -4.18 -9.49 -11.76
N THR A 72 -4.05 -10.79 -11.51
CA THR A 72 -4.78 -11.44 -10.41
C THR A 72 -4.34 -10.91 -9.05
N GLY A 73 -3.04 -10.76 -8.82
CA GLY A 73 -2.51 -10.21 -7.57
C GLY A 73 -2.94 -8.77 -7.32
N SER A 74 -2.95 -7.93 -8.35
CA SER A 74 -3.41 -6.54 -8.24
C SER A 74 -4.92 -6.43 -8.00
N LEU A 75 -5.74 -7.32 -8.56
CA LEU A 75 -7.16 -7.39 -8.22
C LEU A 75 -7.36 -7.73 -6.74
N ILE A 76 -6.67 -8.76 -6.25
CA ILE A 76 -6.76 -9.19 -4.85
C ILE A 76 -6.31 -8.06 -3.92
N ALA A 77 -5.19 -7.41 -4.21
CA ALA A 77 -4.69 -6.27 -3.44
C ALA A 77 -5.68 -5.10 -3.44
N GLY A 78 -6.24 -4.76 -4.60
CA GLY A 78 -7.24 -3.71 -4.75
C GLY A 78 -8.52 -3.98 -3.96
N ILE A 79 -9.02 -5.22 -3.96
CA ILE A 79 -10.19 -5.62 -3.16
C ILE A 79 -9.89 -5.51 -1.66
N GLY A 80 -8.72 -5.99 -1.23
CA GLY A 80 -8.29 -5.86 0.17
C GLY A 80 -8.19 -4.40 0.62
N LEU A 81 -7.63 -3.52 -0.22
CA LEU A 81 -7.51 -2.09 0.11
C LEU A 81 -8.88 -1.42 0.14
N GLY A 82 -9.77 -1.75 -0.80
CA GLY A 82 -11.17 -1.30 -0.76
C GLY A 82 -11.90 -1.73 0.51
N TRP A 83 -11.62 -2.95 0.98
CA TRP A 83 -12.15 -3.44 2.26
C TRP A 83 -11.57 -2.68 3.45
N ASN A 84 -10.26 -2.43 3.49
CA ASN A 84 -9.61 -1.65 4.54
C ASN A 84 -10.18 -0.23 4.62
N ILE A 85 -10.42 0.42 3.49
CA ILE A 85 -11.07 1.74 3.42
C ILE A 85 -12.48 1.68 4.01
N LEU A 86 -13.28 0.69 3.63
CA LEU A 86 -14.63 0.53 4.16
C LEU A 86 -14.62 0.35 5.68
N ILE A 87 -13.76 -0.54 6.19
CA ILE A 87 -13.65 -0.79 7.63
C ILE A 87 -13.12 0.43 8.37
N ALA A 88 -12.17 1.18 7.80
CA ALA A 88 -11.68 2.43 8.39
C ALA A 88 -12.79 3.49 8.52
N ILE A 89 -13.68 3.60 7.52
CA ILE A 89 -14.86 4.49 7.59
C ILE A 89 -15.83 4.03 8.70
N LEU A 90 -16.08 2.72 8.82
CA LEU A 90 -16.92 2.20 9.90
C LEU A 90 -16.32 2.44 11.29
N GLN A 91 -15.00 2.30 11.42
CA GLN A 91 -14.30 2.58 12.67
C GLN A 91 -14.37 4.07 13.05
N LEU A 92 -14.28 4.97 12.08
CA LEU A 92 -14.52 6.41 12.29
C LEU A 92 -15.97 6.70 12.74
N ALA A 93 -16.93 5.90 12.29
CA ALA A 93 -18.33 5.96 12.74
C ALA A 93 -18.57 5.29 14.11
N GLY A 94 -17.52 4.79 14.77
CA GLY A 94 -17.59 4.17 16.10
C GLY A 94 -17.88 2.67 16.11
N VAL A 95 -17.87 2.00 14.95
CA VAL A 95 -18.17 0.57 14.82
C VAL A 95 -16.87 -0.22 14.62
N TYR A 96 -16.46 -0.96 15.65
CA TYR A 96 -15.19 -1.68 15.67
C TYR A 96 -15.37 -3.19 15.44
N PHE A 97 -15.00 -3.66 14.24
CA PHE A 97 -14.93 -5.09 13.92
C PHE A 97 -13.49 -5.52 13.64
N PHE A 98 -12.77 -5.91 14.70
CA PHE A 98 -11.35 -6.27 14.62
C PHE A 98 -11.08 -7.44 13.65
N VAL A 99 -11.94 -8.46 13.64
CA VAL A 99 -11.81 -9.63 12.75
C VAL A 99 -11.95 -9.23 11.28
N LEU A 100 -12.86 -8.31 10.97
CA LEU A 100 -13.06 -7.84 9.60
C LEU A 100 -11.90 -6.95 9.13
N ALA A 101 -11.34 -6.13 10.01
CA ALA A 101 -10.14 -5.35 9.73
C ALA A 101 -8.95 -6.25 9.38
N LEU A 102 -8.74 -7.30 10.19
CA LEU A 102 -7.66 -8.26 9.97
C LEU A 102 -7.82 -9.00 8.63
N LEU A 103 -9.04 -9.37 8.25
CA LEU A 103 -9.32 -10.05 6.99
C LEU A 103 -8.93 -9.19 5.79
N GLY A 104 -9.24 -7.89 5.82
CA GLY A 104 -8.83 -6.95 4.77
C GLY A 104 -7.31 -6.89 4.60
N VAL A 105 -6.59 -6.76 5.71
CA VAL A 105 -5.12 -6.74 5.73
C VAL A 105 -4.55 -8.03 5.15
N LEU A 106 -5.07 -9.20 5.54
CA LEU A 106 -4.60 -10.48 4.97
C LEU A 106 -4.83 -10.57 3.46
N VAL A 107 -5.98 -10.12 2.98
CA VAL A 107 -6.29 -10.09 1.54
C VAL A 107 -5.34 -9.13 0.80
N THR A 108 -5.06 -7.95 1.36
CA THR A 108 -4.07 -7.03 0.75
C THR A 108 -2.70 -7.65 0.65
N ILE A 109 -2.20 -8.25 1.73
CA ILE A 109 -0.89 -8.89 1.76
C ILE A 109 -0.82 -10.01 0.73
N ALA A 110 -1.84 -10.88 0.67
CA ALA A 110 -1.87 -11.97 -0.31
C ALA A 110 -1.77 -11.47 -1.75
N GLY A 111 -2.52 -10.40 -2.10
CA GLY A 111 -2.49 -9.81 -3.42
C GLY A 111 -1.15 -9.14 -3.75
N GLU A 112 -0.63 -8.33 -2.82
CA GLU A 112 0.65 -7.64 -2.98
C GLU A 112 1.82 -8.61 -3.13
N VAL A 113 1.85 -9.68 -2.31
CA VAL A 113 2.90 -10.71 -2.38
C VAL A 113 2.96 -11.35 -3.77
N ILE A 114 1.80 -11.68 -4.37
CA ILE A 114 1.77 -12.26 -5.72
C ILE A 114 2.39 -11.30 -6.74
N VAL A 115 2.05 -10.01 -6.67
CA VAL A 115 2.57 -8.99 -7.59
C VAL A 115 4.07 -8.79 -7.41
N PHE A 116 4.54 -8.62 -6.18
CA PHE A 116 5.94 -8.31 -5.90
C PHE A 116 6.86 -9.51 -6.13
N VAL A 117 6.44 -10.73 -5.80
CA VAL A 117 7.20 -11.94 -6.16
C VAL A 117 7.33 -12.04 -7.68
N LYS A 118 6.26 -11.78 -8.42
CA LYS A 118 6.31 -11.79 -9.88
C LYS A 118 7.23 -10.69 -10.43
N LEU A 119 7.19 -9.48 -9.88
CA LEU A 119 8.12 -8.40 -10.23
C LEU A 119 9.58 -8.78 -9.98
N ILE A 120 9.89 -9.42 -8.84
CA ILE A 120 11.24 -9.92 -8.56
C ILE A 120 11.70 -10.89 -9.64
N THR A 121 10.84 -11.84 -10.07
CA THR A 121 11.19 -12.79 -11.13
C THR A 121 11.36 -12.14 -12.50
N LEU A 122 10.65 -11.05 -12.77
CA LEU A 122 10.69 -10.35 -14.06
C LEU A 122 11.91 -9.43 -14.18
N PHE A 123 12.30 -8.79 -13.07
CA PHE A 123 13.40 -7.82 -13.00
C PHE A 123 14.60 -8.33 -12.19
N GLN A 124 14.92 -9.62 -12.26
CA GLN A 124 16.02 -10.24 -11.50
C GLN A 124 17.40 -9.59 -11.71
N ARG A 125 17.60 -8.90 -12.85
CA ARG A 125 18.87 -8.24 -13.18
C ARG A 125 19.00 -6.84 -12.58
N ASP A 126 17.90 -6.23 -12.16
CA ASP A 126 17.88 -4.87 -11.61
C ASP A 126 17.83 -4.94 -10.08
N SER A 127 19.00 -4.82 -9.46
CA SER A 127 19.17 -4.95 -8.01
C SER A 127 18.28 -3.99 -7.21
N LEU A 128 18.07 -2.77 -7.70
CA LEU A 128 17.22 -1.78 -7.03
C LEU A 128 15.75 -2.21 -6.96
N ILE A 129 15.18 -2.72 -8.05
CA ILE A 129 13.79 -3.18 -8.11
C ILE A 129 13.58 -4.32 -7.11
N VAL A 130 14.53 -5.27 -7.08
CA VAL A 130 14.48 -6.41 -6.16
C VAL A 130 14.56 -5.94 -4.71
N VAL A 131 15.47 -5.02 -4.39
CA VAL A 131 15.64 -4.48 -3.03
C VAL A 131 14.36 -3.76 -2.57
N PHE A 132 13.76 -2.92 -3.41
CA PHE A 132 12.50 -2.25 -3.06
C PHE A 132 11.34 -3.25 -2.88
N CYS A 133 11.24 -4.29 -3.70
CA CYS A 133 10.24 -5.34 -3.52
C CYS A 133 10.44 -6.10 -2.20
N ILE A 134 11.68 -6.39 -1.81
CA ILE A 134 12.00 -7.02 -0.53
C ILE A 134 11.60 -6.10 0.64
N PHE A 135 11.87 -4.79 0.56
CA PHE A 135 11.40 -3.84 1.56
C PHE A 135 9.88 -3.83 1.70
N VAL A 136 9.15 -3.87 0.58
CA VAL A 136 7.67 -3.95 0.61
C VAL A 136 7.21 -5.22 1.31
N LEU A 137 7.70 -6.39 0.88
CA LEU A 137 7.32 -7.68 1.46
C LEU A 137 7.66 -7.78 2.95
N LEU A 138 8.84 -7.32 3.34
CA LEU A 138 9.28 -7.29 4.72
C LEU A 138 8.39 -6.37 5.56
N GLY A 139 8.14 -5.14 5.08
CA GLY A 139 7.27 -4.18 5.76
C GLY A 139 5.84 -4.69 5.94
N LEU A 140 5.28 -5.34 4.92
CA LEU A 140 3.95 -5.97 5.00
C LEU A 140 3.91 -7.08 6.05
N LEU A 141 4.92 -7.95 6.09
CA LEU A 141 5.00 -9.02 7.09
C LEU A 141 5.07 -8.45 8.51
N LEU A 142 5.93 -7.46 8.73
CA LEU A 142 6.07 -6.81 10.03
C LEU A 142 4.82 -6.00 10.42
N SER A 143 4.05 -5.49 9.45
CA SER A 143 2.82 -4.73 9.69
C SER A 143 1.71 -5.54 10.38
N LEU A 144 1.78 -6.88 10.31
CA LEU A 144 0.88 -7.77 11.07
C LEU A 144 1.12 -7.69 12.58
N PHE A 145 2.34 -7.38 12.99
CA PHE A 145 2.74 -7.36 14.41
C PHE A 145 2.87 -5.92 14.94
N TRP A 146 3.29 -4.99 14.10
CA TRP A 146 3.56 -3.62 14.49
C TRP A 146 3.11 -2.60 13.46
N THR A 147 2.36 -1.60 13.92
CA THR A 147 1.83 -0.52 13.07
C THR A 147 2.92 0.35 12.44
N TRP A 148 4.07 0.52 13.11
CA TRP A 148 5.20 1.30 12.57
C TRP A 148 5.84 0.66 11.34
N ALA A 149 5.70 -0.64 11.15
CA ALA A 149 6.31 -1.35 10.03
C ALA A 149 5.73 -0.96 8.66
N SER A 150 4.53 -0.35 8.65
CA SER A 150 3.95 0.26 7.46
C SER A 150 4.82 1.38 6.86
N ILE A 151 5.74 1.97 7.64
CA ILE A 151 6.78 2.88 7.14
C ILE A 151 7.68 2.18 6.12
N ILE A 152 8.06 0.92 6.41
CA ILE A 152 8.98 0.17 5.56
C ILE A 152 8.28 -0.20 4.25
N SER A 153 7.04 -0.71 4.32
CA SER A 153 6.30 -1.07 3.12
C SER A 153 5.89 0.14 2.29
N GLY A 154 5.44 1.22 2.92
CA GLY A 154 5.10 2.48 2.25
C GLY A 154 6.30 3.12 1.56
N ALA A 155 7.46 3.19 2.22
CA ALA A 155 8.68 3.71 1.63
C ALA A 155 9.20 2.82 0.49
N GLY A 156 9.12 1.49 0.66
CA GLY A 156 9.47 0.52 -0.38
C GLY A 156 8.60 0.69 -1.63
N LEU A 157 7.28 0.79 -1.45
CA LEU A 157 6.31 0.92 -2.54
C LEU A 157 6.42 2.29 -3.22
N GLY A 158 6.53 3.37 -2.42
CA GLY A 158 6.75 4.72 -2.92
C GLY A 158 8.04 4.84 -3.74
N GLY A 159 9.14 4.29 -3.23
CA GLY A 159 10.44 4.27 -3.91
C GLY A 159 10.42 3.46 -5.20
N LEU A 160 9.82 2.27 -5.18
CA LEU A 160 9.67 1.41 -6.35
C LEU A 160 8.91 2.13 -7.48
N LEU A 161 7.78 2.74 -7.14
CA LEU A 161 6.90 3.38 -8.12
C LEU A 161 7.48 4.68 -8.67
N ILE A 162 8.20 5.46 -7.87
CA ILE A 162 9.02 6.57 -8.39
C ILE A 162 10.09 6.06 -9.33
N TYR A 163 10.77 4.96 -8.99
CA TYR A 163 11.79 4.38 -9.85
C TYR A 163 11.22 3.99 -11.22
N PHE A 164 10.06 3.33 -11.23
CA PHE A 164 9.35 3.01 -12.47
C PHE A 164 8.87 4.25 -13.24
N TYR A 165 8.42 5.29 -12.54
CA TYR A 165 8.03 6.56 -13.15
C TYR A 165 9.24 7.26 -13.81
N ALA A 166 10.38 7.31 -13.12
CA ALA A 166 11.58 8.00 -13.59
C ALA A 166 12.24 7.28 -14.78
N HIS A 167 12.24 5.96 -14.77
CA HIS A 167 12.85 5.13 -15.83
C HIS A 167 11.86 4.70 -16.92
N ASN A 168 10.61 5.19 -16.90
CA ASN A 168 9.53 4.82 -17.83
C ASN A 168 9.35 3.29 -17.99
N ILE A 169 9.48 2.55 -16.89
CA ILE A 169 9.33 1.10 -16.89
C ILE A 169 7.84 0.76 -16.92
N THR A 170 7.43 -0.13 -17.82
CA THR A 170 6.05 -0.62 -17.97
C THR A 170 6.04 -2.14 -18.17
N TYR A 171 5.09 -2.84 -17.54
CA TYR A 171 4.95 -4.31 -17.56
C TYR A 171 3.49 -4.75 -17.69
#